data_AF-A0A1B8T0F8-F1
#
_entry.id   AF-A0A1B8T0F8-F1
#
_cell.length_a   1.000
_cell.length_b   1.000
_cell.length_c   1.000
_cell.angle_alpha   90.00
_cell.angle_beta   90.00
_cell.angle_gamma   90.00
#
_symmetry.space_group_name_H-M   'P 1'
#
loop_
_entity.id
_entity.type
_entity.pdbx_description
1 polymer ?
#
loop_
_entity_poly.entity_id
_entity_poly.type
_entity_poly.pdbx_seq_one_letter_code
_entity_poly.pdbx_strand_id
1 'polypeptide(L)'
;MTQSNAVQQPTPEPFAIVPLDAPLGAEVRGLDAREPLTPEQILAIKQAHREHHILIFKNQDLDNQQYLRFATLFGAVFQPPADVPVLSSGADGKAPDIVKVANTEDGELGNFALPAHVDHQWTPVPSSGSFLYALEVPRTGGETQFTNLARAYETLDEATRAEIDPLRLINYNPFIRLKSGGYNGTFVRYRTPDIEPIQGTEHPLVRTHPENGKRVLFLSVHTEVEIPGADPVQGAALVERLREHLQKPELIYSHKWSVGDIVWWDNQAVLHGRNAFPASEKRRLKRISLSGSRPF
;
A
#
# COMPACT_ATOMS: atom_id res chain seq x y z
N MET A 1 41.05 21.31 -37.69
CA MET A 1 39.86 20.44 -37.83
C MET A 1 39.66 19.73 -36.50
N THR A 2 38.83 20.31 -35.63
CA THR A 2 38.45 19.71 -34.35
C THR A 2 37.29 18.75 -34.62
N GLN A 3 37.54 17.45 -34.47
CA GLN A 3 36.49 16.43 -34.54
C GLN A 3 35.59 16.59 -33.31
N SER A 4 34.32 16.89 -33.59
CA SER A 4 33.24 16.89 -32.60
C SER A 4 32.99 15.44 -32.15
N ASN A 5 33.29 15.13 -30.89
CA ASN A 5 32.83 13.90 -30.25
C ASN A 5 31.32 14.03 -30.02
N ALA A 6 30.54 13.51 -30.97
CA ALA A 6 29.12 13.29 -30.75
C ALA A 6 28.95 12.31 -29.59
N VAL A 7 28.39 12.78 -28.48
CA VAL A 7 27.93 11.93 -27.38
C VAL A 7 26.86 11.00 -27.97
N GLN A 8 27.19 9.72 -28.12
CA GLN A 8 26.21 8.70 -28.48
C GLN A 8 25.15 8.69 -27.37
N GLN A 9 23.94 9.10 -27.73
CA GLN A 9 22.75 8.87 -26.90
C GLN A 9 22.66 7.35 -26.65
N PRO A 10 22.52 6.91 -25.39
CA PRO A 10 22.38 5.49 -25.09
C PRO A 10 21.16 4.95 -25.84
N THR A 11 21.31 3.78 -26.45
CA THR A 11 20.21 3.07 -27.12
C THR A 11 19.10 2.83 -26.09
N PRO A 12 17.81 3.04 -26.43
CA PRO A 12 16.72 2.79 -25.49
C PRO A 12 16.79 1.35 -24.98
N GLU A 13 16.76 1.16 -23.67
CA GLU A 13 16.70 -0.16 -23.06
C GLU A 13 15.42 -0.87 -23.55
N PRO A 14 15.48 -2.15 -23.96
CA PRO A 14 14.29 -2.88 -24.37
C PRO A 14 13.32 -3.06 -23.19
N PHE A 15 12.02 -3.07 -23.50
CA PHE A 15 10.99 -3.33 -22.50
C PHE A 15 11.17 -4.71 -21.87
N ALA A 16 11.27 -4.75 -20.54
CA ALA A 16 11.40 -5.98 -19.78
C ALA A 16 10.78 -5.83 -18.38
N ILE A 17 10.34 -6.94 -17.80
CA ILE A 17 9.91 -7.02 -16.40
C ILE A 17 10.82 -8.01 -15.70
N VAL A 18 11.59 -7.52 -14.73
CA VAL A 18 12.64 -8.29 -14.05
C VAL A 18 12.24 -8.48 -12.59
N PRO A 19 11.94 -9.71 -12.14
CA PRO A 19 11.65 -9.99 -10.75
C PRO A 19 12.81 -9.56 -9.84
N LEU A 20 12.48 -9.07 -8.65
CA LEU A 20 13.47 -8.80 -7.62
C LEU A 20 13.92 -10.11 -6.98
N ASP A 21 15.14 -10.12 -6.46
CA ASP A 21 15.61 -11.15 -5.52
C ASP A 21 15.06 -10.85 -4.11
N ALA A 22 13.74 -10.92 -3.98
CA ALA A 22 12.97 -10.56 -2.78
C ALA A 22 11.64 -11.34 -2.73
N PRO A 23 10.93 -11.36 -1.59
CA PRO A 23 9.68 -12.12 -1.43
C PRO A 23 8.52 -11.64 -2.32
N LEU A 24 8.67 -10.45 -2.92
CA LEU A 24 7.73 -9.83 -3.83
C LEU A 24 8.45 -8.74 -4.65
N GLY A 25 7.86 -8.41 -5.78
CA GLY A 25 8.22 -7.26 -6.60
C GLY A 25 8.96 -7.57 -7.88
N ALA A 26 8.79 -6.68 -8.84
CA ALA A 26 9.55 -6.66 -10.09
C ALA A 26 9.84 -5.21 -10.53
N GLU A 27 10.95 -5.03 -11.24
CA GLU A 27 11.31 -3.79 -11.91
C GLU A 27 10.83 -3.83 -13.37
N VAL A 28 10.15 -2.76 -13.81
CA VAL A 28 9.77 -2.56 -15.20
C VAL A 28 10.79 -1.64 -15.86
N ARG A 29 11.50 -2.17 -16.86
CA ARG A 29 12.58 -1.51 -17.60
C ARG A 29 12.18 -1.18 -19.02
N GLY A 30 12.88 -0.25 -19.65
CA GLY A 30 12.63 0.14 -21.04
C GLY A 30 11.23 0.73 -21.28
N LEU A 31 10.62 1.36 -20.26
CA LEU A 31 9.29 1.96 -20.34
C LEU A 31 9.35 3.45 -20.00
N ASP A 32 8.76 4.29 -20.85
CA ASP A 32 8.51 5.70 -20.60
C ASP A 32 7.00 5.93 -20.36
N ALA A 33 6.61 6.20 -19.12
CA ALA A 33 5.20 6.38 -18.76
C ALA A 33 4.60 7.73 -19.26
N ARG A 34 5.42 8.61 -19.85
CA ARG A 34 4.96 9.83 -20.54
C ARG A 34 4.32 9.52 -21.88
N GLU A 35 4.66 8.40 -22.49
CA GLU A 35 4.16 7.98 -23.81
C GLU A 35 2.96 7.03 -23.68
N PRO A 36 2.11 6.91 -24.71
CA PRO A 36 1.09 5.87 -24.78
C PRO A 36 1.73 4.47 -24.76
N LEU A 37 1.16 3.56 -23.94
CA LEU A 37 1.56 2.16 -23.91
C LEU A 37 0.80 1.35 -24.95
N THR A 38 1.46 0.35 -25.52
CA THR A 38 0.81 -0.66 -26.35
C THR A 38 -0.10 -1.57 -25.51
N PRO A 39 -1.16 -2.16 -26.10
CA PRO A 39 -2.00 -3.13 -25.41
C PRO A 39 -1.21 -4.29 -24.80
N GLU A 40 -0.16 -4.76 -25.48
CA GLU A 40 0.71 -5.85 -25.05
C GLU A 40 1.50 -5.46 -23.79
N GLN A 41 2.06 -4.24 -23.74
CA GLN A 41 2.74 -3.73 -22.54
C GLN A 41 1.78 -3.61 -21.36
N ILE A 42 0.58 -3.06 -21.58
CA ILE A 42 -0.43 -2.92 -20.51
C ILE A 42 -0.81 -4.29 -19.96
N LEU A 43 -1.03 -5.29 -20.83
CA LEU A 43 -1.35 -6.66 -20.42
C LEU A 43 -0.21 -7.28 -19.63
N ALA A 44 1.03 -7.17 -20.11
CA ALA A 44 2.22 -7.69 -19.43
C ALA A 44 2.39 -7.07 -18.04
N ILE A 45 2.20 -5.75 -17.91
CA ILE A 45 2.29 -5.03 -16.64
C ILE A 45 1.18 -5.49 -15.68
N LYS A 46 -0.07 -5.67 -16.14
CA LYS A 46 -1.16 -6.19 -15.29
C LYS A 46 -0.87 -7.61 -14.80
N GLN A 47 -0.40 -8.49 -15.68
CA GLN A 47 -0.04 -9.86 -15.32
C GLN A 47 1.12 -9.90 -14.32
N ALA A 48 2.14 -9.07 -14.53
CA ALA A 48 3.28 -8.97 -13.62
C ALA A 48 2.89 -8.39 -12.25
N HIS A 49 2.03 -7.37 -12.20
CA HIS A 49 1.54 -6.82 -10.94
C HIS A 49 0.79 -7.89 -10.13
N ARG A 50 -0.07 -8.67 -10.78
CA ARG A 50 -0.81 -9.77 -10.15
C ARG A 50 0.09 -10.89 -9.60
N GLU A 51 1.25 -11.12 -10.23
CA GLU A 51 2.19 -12.16 -9.83
C GLU A 51 3.17 -11.68 -8.76
N HIS A 52 3.70 -10.48 -8.93
CA HIS A 52 4.77 -9.93 -8.10
C HIS A 52 4.28 -8.95 -7.02
N HIS A 53 3.00 -8.61 -7.00
CA HIS A 53 2.32 -7.70 -6.07
C HIS A 53 2.79 -6.24 -6.04
N ILE A 54 4.04 -5.95 -6.41
CA ILE A 54 4.54 -4.59 -6.58
C ILE A 54 5.32 -4.48 -7.89
N LEU A 55 5.20 -3.34 -8.57
CA LEU A 55 5.99 -2.99 -9.74
C LEU A 55 6.69 -1.65 -9.54
N ILE A 56 7.95 -1.61 -9.93
CA ILE A 56 8.82 -0.44 -9.78
C ILE A 56 9.17 0.08 -11.17
N PHE A 57 8.90 1.35 -11.43
CA PHE A 57 9.27 2.05 -12.65
C PHE A 57 10.31 3.12 -12.28
N LYS A 58 11.53 2.97 -12.78
CA LYS A 58 12.65 3.86 -12.45
C LYS A 58 12.72 5.05 -13.39
N ASN A 59 13.33 6.14 -12.93
CA ASN A 59 13.73 7.30 -13.75
C ASN A 59 12.59 7.96 -14.55
N GLN A 60 11.40 8.06 -13.96
CA GLN A 60 10.22 8.63 -14.60
C GLN A 60 10.11 10.15 -14.30
N ASP A 61 9.68 10.93 -15.30
CA ASP A 61 9.49 12.38 -15.19
C ASP A 61 8.10 12.78 -15.74
N LEU A 62 7.07 12.70 -14.90
CA LEU A 62 5.68 12.94 -15.30
C LEU A 62 5.13 14.20 -14.65
N ASP A 63 4.39 14.97 -15.44
CA ASP A 63 3.45 15.94 -14.88
C ASP A 63 2.22 15.24 -14.26
N ASN A 64 1.32 16.01 -13.64
CA ASN A 64 0.14 15.46 -12.98
C ASN A 64 -0.83 14.78 -13.97
N GLN A 65 -0.98 15.31 -15.18
CA GLN A 65 -1.91 14.77 -16.17
C GLN A 65 -1.38 13.44 -16.71
N GLN A 66 -0.08 13.37 -17.00
CA GLN A 66 0.60 12.16 -17.42
C GLN A 66 0.56 11.10 -16.32
N TYR A 67 0.80 11.46 -15.06
CA TYR A 67 0.76 10.52 -13.93
C TYR A 67 -0.65 9.95 -13.72
N LEU A 68 -1.69 10.80 -13.78
CA LEU A 68 -3.08 10.37 -13.71
C LEU A 68 -3.45 9.46 -14.88
N ARG A 69 -3.07 9.83 -16.11
CA ARG A 69 -3.29 9.01 -17.32
C ARG A 69 -2.62 7.64 -17.18
N PHE A 70 -1.37 7.59 -16.71
CA PHE A 70 -0.65 6.34 -16.52
C PHE A 70 -1.34 5.44 -15.48
N ALA A 71 -1.66 5.97 -14.30
CA ALA A 71 -2.33 5.20 -13.24
C ALA A 71 -3.70 4.66 -13.70
N THR A 72 -4.46 5.46 -14.46
CA THR A 72 -5.81 5.10 -14.91
C THR A 72 -5.86 4.03 -16.01
N LEU A 73 -4.72 3.65 -16.61
CA LEU A 73 -4.64 2.44 -17.44
C LEU A 73 -4.88 1.15 -16.64
N PHE A 74 -4.65 1.21 -15.33
CA PHE A 74 -4.66 0.06 -14.42
C PHE A 74 -5.87 0.01 -13.50
N GLY A 75 -6.71 1.06 -13.45
CA GLY A 75 -7.97 1.07 -12.73
C GLY A 75 -8.57 2.46 -12.60
N ALA A 76 -9.82 2.53 -12.13
CA ALA A 76 -10.44 3.81 -11.80
C ALA A 76 -9.82 4.38 -10.52
N VAL A 77 -9.70 5.72 -10.41
CA VAL A 77 -9.27 6.37 -9.16
C VAL A 77 -10.25 6.02 -8.04
N PHE A 78 -9.71 5.74 -6.86
CA PHE A 78 -10.48 5.46 -5.65
C PHE A 78 -11.22 6.72 -5.20
N GLN A 79 -12.53 6.58 -4.99
CA GLN A 79 -13.37 7.62 -4.41
C GLN A 79 -13.99 7.05 -3.12
N PRO A 80 -13.62 7.57 -1.94
CA PRO A 80 -14.20 7.09 -0.68
C PRO A 80 -15.70 7.44 -0.61
N PRO A 81 -16.50 6.69 0.16
CA PRO A 81 -17.82 7.15 0.57
C PRO A 81 -17.72 8.50 1.29
N ALA A 82 -18.69 9.40 1.06
CA ALA A 82 -18.61 10.79 1.54
C ALA A 82 -18.54 10.91 3.07
N ASP A 83 -19.11 9.95 3.79
CA ASP A 83 -19.16 9.88 5.26
C ASP A 83 -18.07 8.97 5.86
N VAL A 84 -17.12 8.50 5.05
CA VAL A 84 -16.03 7.62 5.48
C VAL A 84 -14.69 8.35 5.27
N PRO A 85 -14.17 9.06 6.29
CA PRO A 85 -12.93 9.80 6.17
C PRO A 85 -11.74 8.91 5.79
N VAL A 86 -10.92 9.43 4.87
CA VAL A 86 -9.61 8.89 4.49
C VAL A 86 -8.56 10.01 4.53
N LEU A 87 -7.32 9.70 4.17
CA LEU A 87 -6.26 10.70 4.09
C LEU A 87 -6.63 11.81 3.11
N SER A 88 -6.44 13.07 3.50
CA SER A 88 -6.79 14.26 2.71
C SER A 88 -8.28 14.39 2.35
N SER A 89 -9.19 13.70 3.05
CA SER A 89 -10.62 14.00 2.94
C SER A 89 -10.89 15.45 3.35
N GLY A 90 -11.48 16.21 2.43
CA GLY A 90 -12.01 17.56 2.67
C GLY A 90 -13.31 17.54 3.48
N ALA A 91 -13.82 18.73 3.79
CA ALA A 91 -15.08 18.89 4.53
C ALA A 91 -16.31 18.39 3.76
N ASP A 92 -16.20 18.27 2.44
CA ASP A 92 -17.23 17.70 1.54
C ASP A 92 -17.13 16.18 1.39
N GLY A 93 -16.23 15.53 2.14
CA GLY A 93 -16.02 14.07 2.12
C GLY A 93 -15.17 13.58 0.96
N LYS A 94 -14.73 14.46 0.04
CA LYS A 94 -13.91 14.07 -1.12
C LYS A 94 -12.43 14.11 -0.80
N ALA A 95 -11.67 13.24 -1.45
CA ALA A 95 -10.21 13.30 -1.46
C ALA A 95 -9.73 13.71 -2.87
N PRO A 96 -8.61 14.42 -3.00
CA PRO A 96 -8.04 14.73 -4.31
C PRO A 96 -7.55 13.43 -4.99
N ASP A 97 -7.67 13.37 -6.33
CA ASP A 97 -7.17 12.21 -7.10
C ASP A 97 -5.67 11.97 -6.90
N ILE A 98 -4.91 13.06 -6.71
CA ILE A 98 -3.48 13.04 -6.40
C ILE A 98 -3.26 13.62 -4.99
N VAL A 99 -2.92 12.75 -4.05
CA VAL A 99 -2.59 13.12 -2.67
C VAL A 99 -1.10 13.41 -2.55
N LYS A 100 -0.73 14.50 -1.89
CA LYS A 100 0.67 14.87 -1.61
C LYS A 100 1.14 14.20 -0.32
N VAL A 101 1.92 13.13 -0.44
CA VAL A 101 2.55 12.45 0.70
C VAL A 101 3.91 13.09 0.95
N ALA A 102 3.97 14.06 1.86
CA ALA A 102 5.17 14.86 2.10
C ALA A 102 5.26 15.40 3.53
N ASN A 103 6.48 15.67 3.99
CA ASN A 103 6.72 16.33 5.28
C ASN A 103 6.82 17.87 5.18
N THR A 104 6.30 18.44 4.09
CA THR A 104 6.25 19.89 3.85
C THR A 104 4.88 20.44 4.24
N GLU A 105 4.77 21.76 4.40
CA GLU A 105 3.53 22.42 4.85
C GLU A 105 2.30 22.10 3.98
N ASP A 106 2.52 21.81 2.70
CA ASP A 106 1.48 21.47 1.73
C ASP A 106 1.23 19.96 1.58
N GLY A 107 1.79 19.14 2.48
CA GLY A 107 1.77 17.68 2.40
C GLY A 107 1.27 16.98 3.64
N GLU A 108 1.11 15.66 3.52
CA GLU A 108 0.53 14.80 4.54
C GLU A 108 1.54 13.82 5.14
N LEU A 109 1.25 13.36 6.37
CA LEU A 109 1.94 12.26 7.08
C LEU A 109 3.33 12.57 7.66
N GLY A 110 3.89 13.76 7.45
CA GLY A 110 5.13 14.19 8.12
C GLY A 110 6.32 13.25 7.87
N ASN A 111 7.20 13.08 8.86
CA ASN A 111 8.46 12.32 8.74
C ASN A 111 8.62 11.11 9.68
N PHE A 112 7.62 10.81 10.51
CA PHE A 112 7.67 9.70 11.46
C PHE A 112 7.50 8.34 10.77
N ALA A 113 7.82 7.26 11.48
CA ALA A 113 7.50 5.94 10.98
C ALA A 113 5.98 5.77 10.85
N LEU A 114 5.54 5.10 9.78
CA LEU A 114 4.16 4.66 9.60
C LEU A 114 4.16 3.14 9.65
N PRO A 115 3.49 2.52 10.63
CA PRO A 115 3.39 1.07 10.71
C PRO A 115 2.78 0.47 9.44
N ALA A 116 3.15 -0.79 9.15
CA ALA A 116 2.67 -1.47 7.96
C ALA A 116 1.13 -1.70 8.01
N HIS A 117 0.45 -1.31 6.95
CA HIS A 117 -1.01 -1.34 6.88
C HIS A 117 -1.52 -1.58 5.47
N VAL A 118 -2.81 -1.90 5.39
CA VAL A 118 -3.62 -1.87 4.17
C VAL A 118 -4.34 -0.52 4.11
N ASP A 119 -4.19 0.20 3.01
CA ASP A 119 -4.94 1.44 2.76
C ASP A 119 -6.45 1.14 2.73
N HIS A 120 -7.24 1.99 3.39
CA HIS A 120 -8.71 1.99 3.30
C HIS A 120 -9.40 0.70 3.79
N GLN A 121 -8.74 -0.11 4.64
CA GLN A 121 -9.28 -1.40 5.09
C GLN A 121 -10.62 -1.26 5.87
N TRP A 122 -10.92 -0.09 6.44
CA TRP A 122 -12.17 0.20 7.15
C TRP A 122 -13.35 0.51 6.22
N THR A 123 -13.16 0.57 4.90
CA THR A 123 -14.24 0.83 3.95
C THR A 123 -14.86 -0.47 3.43
N PRO A 124 -16.12 -0.44 2.93
CA PRO A 124 -16.75 -1.60 2.28
C PRO A 124 -16.00 -2.14 1.06
N VAL A 125 -15.33 -1.25 0.34
CA VAL A 125 -14.59 -1.52 -0.88
C VAL A 125 -13.22 -0.82 -0.76
N PRO A 126 -12.22 -1.46 -0.13
CA PRO A 126 -10.88 -0.89 -0.01
C PRO A 126 -10.25 -0.67 -1.39
N SER A 127 -9.24 0.19 -1.47
CA SER A 127 -8.48 0.38 -2.71
C SER A 127 -7.80 -0.92 -3.15
N SER A 128 -7.76 -1.18 -4.46
CA SER A 128 -7.05 -2.34 -5.03
C SER A 128 -5.53 -2.17 -4.98
N GLY A 129 -5.06 -0.93 -5.02
CA GLY A 129 -3.66 -0.59 -5.06
C GLY A 129 -3.48 0.91 -5.07
N SER A 130 -2.23 1.33 -4.97
CA SER A 130 -1.87 2.74 -5.13
C SER A 130 -0.56 2.86 -5.88
N PHE A 131 -0.41 3.97 -6.60
CA PHE A 131 0.85 4.43 -7.15
C PHE A 131 1.45 5.44 -6.17
N LEU A 132 2.76 5.36 -5.94
CA LEU A 132 3.55 6.39 -5.28
C LEU A 132 4.67 6.84 -6.21
N TYR A 133 4.73 8.14 -6.49
CA TYR A 133 5.70 8.74 -7.39
C TYR A 133 6.61 9.71 -6.64
N ALA A 134 7.93 9.47 -6.65
CA ALA A 134 8.92 10.23 -5.88
C ALA A 134 9.49 11.43 -6.64
N LEU A 135 9.34 12.62 -6.03
CA LEU A 135 9.83 13.89 -6.56
C LEU A 135 11.01 14.43 -5.75
N GLU A 136 10.96 14.25 -4.43
CA GLU A 136 12.07 14.53 -3.51
C GLU A 136 12.15 13.37 -2.51
N VAL A 137 13.37 12.89 -2.23
CA VAL A 137 13.62 11.78 -1.31
C VAL A 137 14.74 12.16 -0.33
N PRO A 138 14.66 11.72 0.94
CA PRO A 138 15.74 11.93 1.88
C PRO A 138 16.97 11.09 1.49
N ARG A 139 18.15 11.50 1.95
CA ARG A 139 19.42 10.78 1.77
C ARG A 139 19.46 9.51 2.61
N THR A 140 18.82 9.51 3.77
CA THR A 140 18.76 8.38 4.70
C THR A 140 17.35 8.18 5.24
N GLY A 141 16.94 6.92 5.41
CA GLY A 141 15.61 6.57 5.89
C GLY A 141 14.51 6.80 4.86
N GLY A 142 13.26 6.75 5.32
CA GLY A 142 12.10 7.03 4.47
C GLY A 142 11.82 5.96 3.41
N GLU A 143 12.47 4.80 3.49
CA GLU A 143 12.17 3.61 2.70
C GLU A 143 10.72 3.19 2.94
N THR A 144 10.12 2.60 1.90
CA THR A 144 8.81 1.96 2.03
C THR A 144 9.00 0.47 2.14
N GLN A 145 8.53 -0.12 3.22
CA GLN A 145 8.51 -1.57 3.42
C GLN A 145 7.20 -2.14 2.87
N PHE A 146 7.28 -3.29 2.23
CA PHE A 146 6.13 -4.04 1.74
C PHE A 146 6.18 -5.48 2.28
N THR A 147 5.09 -5.95 2.87
CA THR A 147 4.96 -7.33 3.38
C THR A 147 4.06 -8.14 2.46
N ASN A 148 4.53 -9.31 1.99
CA ASN A 148 3.74 -10.24 1.17
C ASN A 148 2.74 -11.03 2.02
N LEU A 149 1.45 -10.66 1.93
CA LEU A 149 0.38 -11.27 2.73
C LEU A 149 -0.09 -12.64 2.20
N ALA A 150 0.09 -12.91 0.91
CA ALA A 150 -0.16 -14.24 0.35
C ALA A 150 0.88 -15.23 0.89
N ARG A 151 2.16 -14.84 0.84
CA ARG A 151 3.27 -15.64 1.39
C ARG A 151 3.15 -15.82 2.90
N ALA A 152 2.71 -14.79 3.62
CA ALA A 152 2.42 -14.91 5.05
C ALA A 152 1.44 -16.06 5.31
N TYR A 153 0.29 -16.09 4.63
CA TYR A 153 -0.68 -17.17 4.79
C TYR A 153 -0.12 -18.55 4.43
N GLU A 154 0.63 -18.66 3.33
CA GLU A 154 1.27 -19.92 2.92
C GLU A 154 2.23 -20.49 3.96
N THR A 155 2.91 -19.62 4.73
CA THR A 155 3.93 -20.01 5.71
C THR A 155 3.39 -20.25 7.12
N LEU A 156 2.08 -20.09 7.34
CA LEU A 156 1.43 -20.53 8.57
C LEU A 156 1.45 -22.07 8.68
N ASP A 157 1.33 -22.61 9.89
CA ASP A 157 1.05 -24.03 10.07
C ASP A 157 -0.43 -24.33 9.77
N GLU A 158 -0.75 -25.61 9.56
CA GLU A 158 -2.11 -26.04 9.20
C GLU A 158 -3.13 -25.77 10.31
N ALA A 159 -2.75 -25.91 11.58
CA ALA A 159 -3.66 -25.66 12.69
C ALA A 159 -4.03 -24.17 12.76
N THR A 160 -3.04 -23.28 12.60
CA THR A 160 -3.29 -21.83 12.54
C THR A 160 -4.17 -21.49 11.34
N ARG A 161 -3.93 -22.04 10.14
CA ARG A 161 -4.80 -21.80 8.97
C ARG A 161 -6.25 -22.22 9.24
N ALA A 162 -6.45 -23.42 9.78
CA ALA A 162 -7.77 -23.94 10.12
C ALA A 162 -8.48 -23.08 11.18
N GLU A 163 -7.74 -22.53 12.14
CA GLU A 163 -8.25 -21.61 13.15
C GLU A 163 -8.76 -20.30 12.52
N ILE A 164 -8.03 -19.72 11.57
CA ILE A 164 -8.30 -18.36 11.06
C ILE A 164 -9.15 -18.30 9.79
N ASP A 165 -9.21 -19.38 9.00
CA ASP A 165 -9.93 -19.42 7.73
C ASP A 165 -11.43 -19.03 7.81
N PRO A 166 -12.19 -19.41 8.86
CA PRO A 166 -13.59 -19.00 8.97
C PRO A 166 -13.77 -17.61 9.59
N LEU A 167 -12.70 -16.99 10.11
CA LEU A 167 -12.81 -15.78 10.91
C LEU A 167 -12.96 -14.53 10.06
N ARG A 168 -13.62 -13.54 10.66
CA ARG A 168 -13.81 -12.20 10.11
C ARG A 168 -13.30 -11.19 11.10
N LEU A 169 -12.92 -10.02 10.59
CA LEU A 169 -12.39 -8.90 11.36
C LEU A 169 -13.12 -7.62 11.02
N ILE A 170 -13.60 -6.90 12.03
CA ILE A 170 -14.00 -5.50 11.88
C ILE A 170 -12.72 -4.67 11.88
N ASN A 171 -12.56 -3.84 10.86
CA ASN A 171 -11.47 -2.89 10.72
C ASN A 171 -12.01 -1.48 10.97
N TYR A 172 -11.59 -0.86 12.07
CA TYR A 172 -12.09 0.45 12.48
C TYR A 172 -11.32 1.60 11.83
N ASN A 173 -12.00 2.71 11.57
CA ASN A 173 -11.42 3.87 10.90
C ASN A 173 -10.44 4.61 11.83
N PRO A 174 -9.12 4.58 11.58
CA PRO A 174 -8.13 5.20 12.46
C PRO A 174 -8.27 6.73 12.48
N PHE A 175 -8.76 7.36 11.41
CA PHE A 175 -8.91 8.81 11.35
C PHE A 175 -9.99 9.33 12.30
N ILE A 176 -11.00 8.52 12.63
CA ILE A 176 -12.02 8.89 13.61
C ILE A 176 -11.43 8.78 15.02
N ARG A 177 -10.79 7.65 15.36
CA ARG A 177 -10.19 7.44 16.68
C ARG A 177 -9.12 8.47 17.00
N LEU A 178 -8.22 8.74 16.05
CA LEU A 178 -7.13 9.70 16.23
C LEU A 178 -7.64 11.14 16.39
N LYS A 179 -8.69 11.53 15.66
CA LYS A 179 -9.33 12.85 15.84
C LYS A 179 -9.97 13.03 17.22
N SER A 180 -10.43 11.94 17.84
CA SER A 180 -10.92 11.94 19.21
C SER A 180 -9.81 11.87 20.28
N GLY A 181 -8.53 11.93 19.89
CA GLY A 181 -7.40 11.84 20.82
C GLY A 181 -7.11 10.41 21.31
N GLY A 182 -7.58 9.39 20.59
CA GLY A 182 -7.49 8.00 21.02
C GLY A 182 -8.68 7.56 21.88
N TYR A 183 -8.48 6.52 22.69
CA TYR A 183 -9.37 6.15 23.79
C TYR A 183 -8.63 6.36 25.10
N ASN A 184 -9.09 7.29 25.94
CA ASN A 184 -8.40 7.71 27.17
C ASN A 184 -6.92 8.11 26.93
N GLY A 185 -6.63 8.75 25.79
CA GLY A 185 -5.26 9.16 25.42
C GLY A 185 -4.37 8.04 24.91
N THR A 186 -4.92 6.85 24.65
CA THR A 186 -4.17 5.68 24.17
C THR A 186 -4.61 5.23 22.78
N PHE A 187 -3.69 4.61 22.05
CA PHE A 187 -3.97 3.99 20.76
C PHE A 187 -4.54 2.57 20.98
N VAL A 188 -5.71 2.29 20.40
CA VAL A 188 -6.38 1.01 20.54
C VAL A 188 -5.96 0.09 19.40
N ARG A 189 -5.44 -1.10 19.72
CA ARG A 189 -5.01 -2.12 18.73
C ARG A 189 -5.98 -3.28 18.58
N TYR A 190 -6.82 -3.49 19.59
CA TYR A 190 -7.90 -4.45 19.59
C TYR A 190 -9.06 -3.87 20.41
N ARG A 191 -10.28 -3.90 19.87
CA ARG A 191 -11.45 -3.34 20.54
C ARG A 191 -12.00 -4.36 21.54
N THR A 192 -12.21 -3.93 22.77
CA THR A 192 -12.86 -4.69 23.84
C THR A 192 -14.26 -4.11 24.11
N PRO A 193 -15.17 -4.85 24.77
CA PRO A 193 -16.55 -4.42 24.98
C PRO A 193 -16.73 -3.06 25.68
N ASP A 194 -15.77 -2.64 26.51
CA ASP A 194 -15.73 -1.34 27.21
C ASP A 194 -15.31 -0.16 26.33
N ILE A 195 -14.80 -0.44 25.13
CA ILE A 195 -14.43 0.56 24.13
C ILE A 195 -15.61 0.73 23.18
N GLU A 196 -16.17 1.94 23.13
CA GLU A 196 -17.24 2.28 22.20
C GLU A 196 -16.76 2.11 20.75
N PRO A 197 -17.51 1.38 19.91
CA PRO A 197 -17.14 1.17 18.53
C PRO A 197 -17.26 2.48 17.75
N ILE A 198 -16.39 2.63 16.76
CA ILE A 198 -16.45 3.69 15.76
C ILE A 198 -16.82 3.08 14.41
N GLN A 199 -16.94 3.92 13.38
CA GLN A 199 -17.16 3.43 12.01
C GLN A 199 -16.05 2.43 11.62
N GLY A 200 -16.46 1.29 11.11
CA GLY A 200 -15.58 0.22 10.65
C GLY A 200 -16.32 -0.75 9.75
N THR A 201 -15.58 -1.62 9.07
CA THR A 201 -16.15 -2.62 8.16
C THR A 201 -15.60 -4.01 8.47
N GLU A 202 -16.49 -4.99 8.44
CA GLU A 202 -16.16 -6.40 8.61
C GLU A 202 -15.69 -7.05 7.29
N HIS A 203 -14.47 -7.57 7.29
CA HIS A 203 -13.84 -8.30 6.18
C HIS A 203 -13.41 -9.71 6.62
N PRO A 204 -13.23 -10.68 5.69
CA PRO A 204 -12.56 -11.93 6.01
C PRO A 204 -11.16 -11.67 6.57
N LEU A 205 -10.77 -12.37 7.64
CA LEU A 205 -9.37 -12.37 8.11
C LEU A 205 -8.46 -13.04 7.07
N VAL A 206 -8.98 -14.08 6.41
CA VAL A 206 -8.36 -14.68 5.23
C VAL A 206 -9.23 -14.40 4.02
N ARG A 207 -8.76 -13.51 3.14
CA ARG A 207 -9.46 -13.21 1.89
C ARG A 207 -8.91 -14.02 0.73
N THR A 208 -9.69 -14.10 -0.33
CA THR A 208 -9.26 -14.54 -1.65
C THR A 208 -8.89 -13.33 -2.50
N HIS A 209 -7.75 -13.39 -3.17
CA HIS A 209 -7.34 -12.36 -4.11
C HIS A 209 -8.15 -12.49 -5.42
N PRO A 210 -8.84 -11.43 -5.88
CA PRO A 210 -9.90 -11.55 -6.88
C PRO A 210 -9.41 -11.91 -8.28
N GLU A 211 -8.13 -11.68 -8.59
CA GLU A 211 -7.59 -11.90 -9.94
C GLU A 211 -6.77 -13.18 -10.10
N ASN A 212 -6.28 -13.75 -9.01
CA ASN A 212 -5.39 -14.94 -9.03
C ASN A 212 -5.83 -16.06 -8.08
N GLY A 213 -6.84 -15.83 -7.23
CA GLY A 213 -7.38 -16.85 -6.32
C GLY A 213 -6.49 -17.20 -5.12
N LYS A 214 -5.33 -16.55 -4.94
CA LYS A 214 -4.46 -16.80 -3.77
C LYS A 214 -5.19 -16.40 -2.48
N ARG A 215 -4.97 -17.17 -1.42
CA ARG A 215 -5.44 -16.88 -0.06
C ARG A 215 -4.47 -15.90 0.60
N VAL A 216 -4.99 -14.90 1.31
CA VAL A 216 -4.21 -13.77 1.82
C VAL A 216 -4.59 -13.50 3.28
N LEU A 217 -3.60 -13.42 4.17
CA LEU A 217 -3.77 -13.00 5.56
C LEU A 217 -4.02 -11.48 5.60
N PHE A 218 -5.28 -11.06 5.63
CA PHE A 218 -5.69 -9.68 5.42
C PHE A 218 -5.77 -8.88 6.73
N LEU A 219 -4.61 -8.63 7.32
CA LEU A 219 -4.47 -8.00 8.64
C LEU A 219 -3.35 -6.96 8.65
N SER A 220 -3.64 -5.74 9.10
CA SER A 220 -2.65 -4.69 9.32
C SER A 220 -1.94 -4.84 10.68
N VAL A 221 -0.66 -4.41 10.79
CA VAL A 221 0.14 -4.66 12.02
C VAL A 221 -0.17 -3.71 13.17
N HIS A 222 -0.80 -2.57 12.89
CA HIS A 222 -1.02 -1.51 13.88
C HIS A 222 -2.32 -0.72 13.63
N THR A 223 -3.45 -1.42 13.59
CA THR A 223 -4.79 -0.84 13.46
C THR A 223 -5.73 -1.34 14.55
N GLU A 224 -6.80 -0.59 14.84
CA GLU A 224 -7.86 -1.05 15.73
C GLU A 224 -8.71 -2.10 15.00
N VAL A 225 -8.82 -3.31 15.57
CA VAL A 225 -9.62 -4.41 15.00
C VAL A 225 -10.42 -5.15 16.06
N GLU A 226 -11.42 -5.93 15.65
CA GLU A 226 -12.18 -6.86 16.51
C GLU A 226 -12.53 -8.11 15.71
N ILE A 227 -12.45 -9.30 16.34
CA ILE A 227 -13.04 -10.53 15.81
C ILE A 227 -14.46 -10.65 16.38
N PRO A 228 -15.53 -10.49 15.57
CA PRO A 228 -16.90 -10.56 16.06
C PRO A 228 -17.20 -11.88 16.77
N GLY A 229 -17.74 -11.79 17.98
CA GLY A 229 -18.15 -12.96 18.78
C GLY A 229 -17.01 -13.74 19.45
N ALA A 230 -15.75 -13.34 19.27
CA ALA A 230 -14.63 -13.92 20.00
C ALA A 230 -14.57 -13.39 21.44
N ASP A 231 -14.04 -14.19 22.36
CA ASP A 231 -13.60 -13.68 23.66
C ASP A 231 -12.54 -12.57 23.44
N PRO A 232 -12.65 -11.40 24.09
CA PRO A 232 -11.76 -10.28 23.80
C PRO A 232 -10.29 -10.56 24.10
N VAL A 233 -9.98 -11.35 25.13
CA VAL A 233 -8.60 -11.69 25.50
C VAL A 233 -8.03 -12.66 24.49
N GLN A 234 -8.79 -13.70 24.13
CA GLN A 234 -8.36 -14.69 23.12
C GLN A 234 -8.22 -14.07 21.73
N GLY A 235 -9.17 -13.21 21.33
CA GLY A 235 -9.14 -12.52 20.05
C GLY A 235 -7.96 -11.56 19.93
N ALA A 236 -7.68 -10.79 20.99
CA ALA A 236 -6.50 -9.93 21.04
C ALA A 236 -5.20 -10.75 20.95
N ALA A 237 -5.10 -11.85 21.69
CA ALA A 237 -3.93 -12.73 21.64
C ALA A 237 -3.73 -13.34 20.25
N LEU A 238 -4.78 -13.82 19.60
CA LEU A 238 -4.72 -14.35 18.24
C LEU A 238 -4.23 -13.29 17.25
N VAL A 239 -4.81 -12.09 17.27
CA VAL A 239 -4.42 -10.99 16.38
C VAL A 239 -2.95 -10.62 16.59
N GLU A 240 -2.46 -10.54 17.83
CA GLU A 240 -1.06 -10.21 18.08
C GLU A 240 -0.10 -11.29 17.57
N ARG A 241 -0.40 -12.58 17.77
CA ARG A 241 0.41 -13.67 17.16
C ARG A 241 0.51 -13.54 15.64
N LEU A 242 -0.60 -13.22 14.97
CA LEU A 242 -0.62 -13.03 13.52
C LEU A 242 0.18 -11.80 13.09
N ARG A 243 0.13 -10.71 13.86
CA ARG A 243 0.92 -9.50 13.61
C ARG A 243 2.42 -9.73 13.80
N GLU A 244 2.81 -10.57 14.76
CA GLU A 244 4.21 -11.01 14.90
C GLU A 244 4.68 -11.79 13.67
N HIS A 245 3.84 -12.72 13.17
CA HIS A 245 4.13 -13.47 11.95
C HIS A 245 4.31 -12.55 10.73
N LEU A 246 3.48 -11.52 10.59
CA LEU A 246 3.53 -10.56 9.47
C LEU A 246 4.79 -9.69 9.44
N GLN A 247 5.56 -9.64 10.53
CA GLN A 247 6.78 -8.83 10.64
C GLN A 247 8.06 -9.62 10.35
N LYS A 248 7.92 -10.88 9.96
CA LYS A 248 9.05 -11.74 9.62
C LYS A 248 9.83 -11.23 8.39
N PRO A 249 11.18 -11.10 8.45
CA PRO A 249 11.97 -10.53 7.36
C PRO A 249 11.82 -11.23 6.01
N GLU A 250 11.60 -12.53 6.00
CA GLU A 250 11.39 -13.34 4.78
C GLU A 250 10.09 -13.01 4.03
N LEU A 251 9.24 -12.17 4.60
CA LEU A 251 8.01 -11.68 3.96
C LEU A 251 8.16 -10.24 3.43
N ILE A 252 9.28 -9.57 3.74
CA ILE A 252 9.41 -8.11 3.61
C ILE A 252 10.40 -7.74 2.50
N TYR A 253 9.98 -6.83 1.63
CA TYR A 253 10.86 -6.06 0.75
C TYR A 253 10.91 -4.61 1.21
N SER A 254 12.11 -4.00 1.24
CA SER A 254 12.28 -2.58 1.56
C SER A 254 12.75 -1.80 0.33
N HIS A 255 11.88 -0.94 -0.17
CA HIS A 255 12.17 -0.10 -1.32
C HIS A 255 12.92 1.16 -0.90
N LYS A 256 14.19 1.23 -1.33
CA LYS A 256 14.99 2.45 -1.25
C LYS A 256 14.69 3.35 -2.46
N TRP A 257 14.04 4.47 -2.17
CA TRP A 257 13.58 5.42 -3.17
C TRP A 257 14.72 6.16 -3.86
N SER A 258 14.53 6.42 -5.15
CA SER A 258 15.26 7.42 -5.95
C SER A 258 14.25 8.42 -6.53
N VAL A 259 14.70 9.63 -6.84
CA VAL A 259 13.86 10.60 -7.56
C VAL A 259 13.48 10.02 -8.92
N GLY A 260 12.22 10.12 -9.28
CA GLY A 260 11.69 9.54 -10.51
C GLY A 260 11.13 8.13 -10.35
N ASP A 261 11.27 7.50 -9.18
CA ASP A 261 10.66 6.19 -8.94
C ASP A 261 9.15 6.29 -8.85
N ILE A 262 8.45 5.44 -9.59
CA ILE A 262 7.05 5.11 -9.36
C ILE A 262 6.98 3.68 -8.83
N VAL A 263 6.29 3.49 -7.70
CA VAL A 263 5.95 2.16 -7.19
C VAL A 263 4.45 1.99 -7.23
N TRP A 264 3.97 0.95 -7.91
CA TRP A 264 2.59 0.49 -7.87
C TRP A 264 2.52 -0.78 -7.03
N TRP A 265 1.67 -0.80 -6.01
CA TRP A 265 1.45 -1.99 -5.19
C TRP A 265 0.01 -2.46 -5.18
N ASP A 266 -0.15 -3.76 -4.99
CA ASP A 266 -1.38 -4.51 -4.80
C ASP A 266 -1.82 -4.44 -3.33
N ASN A 267 -2.61 -3.43 -2.99
CA ASN A 267 -3.14 -3.23 -1.64
C ASN A 267 -4.08 -4.38 -1.18
N GLN A 268 -4.40 -5.33 -2.06
CA GLN A 268 -5.20 -6.50 -1.72
C GLN A 268 -4.35 -7.66 -1.19
N ALA A 269 -3.03 -7.65 -1.43
CA ALA A 269 -2.11 -8.73 -1.10
C ALA A 269 -0.84 -8.26 -0.39
N VAL A 270 -0.69 -6.96 -0.10
CA VAL A 270 0.48 -6.45 0.63
C VAL A 270 0.09 -5.50 1.76
N LEU A 271 0.91 -5.52 2.81
CA LEU A 271 1.01 -4.36 3.69
C LEU A 271 2.08 -3.42 3.15
N HIS A 272 1.96 -2.14 3.45
CA HIS A 272 3.03 -1.18 3.25
C HIS A 272 3.20 -0.27 4.45
N GLY A 273 4.44 0.10 4.75
CA GLY A 273 4.81 0.99 5.85
C GLY A 273 5.97 1.89 5.45
N ARG A 274 6.19 2.97 6.20
CA ARG A 274 7.28 3.93 5.91
C ARG A 274 8.20 4.02 7.12
N ASN A 275 9.51 3.88 6.90
CA ASN A 275 10.49 4.18 7.95
C ASN A 275 10.52 5.68 8.27
N ALA A 276 10.90 6.03 9.50
CA ALA A 276 11.16 7.42 9.85
C ALA A 276 12.35 7.98 9.05
N PHE A 277 12.41 9.29 8.90
CA PHE A 277 13.53 10.01 8.30
C PHE A 277 13.75 11.36 8.99
N PRO A 278 14.93 11.98 8.85
CA PRO A 278 15.23 13.26 9.48
C PRO A 278 14.24 14.36 9.08
N ALA A 279 13.68 15.08 10.06
CA ALA A 279 12.70 16.14 9.81
C ALA A 279 13.28 17.32 9.00
N SER A 280 14.61 17.51 9.04
CA SER A 280 15.33 18.53 8.27
C SER A 280 15.45 18.19 6.77
N GLU A 281 15.19 16.94 6.38
CA GLU A 281 15.23 16.51 4.98
C GLU A 281 13.82 16.49 4.38
N LYS A 282 13.73 16.81 3.10
CA LYS A 282 12.45 16.84 2.38
C LYS A 282 12.16 15.49 1.73
N ARG A 283 10.92 15.05 1.86
CA ARG A 283 10.36 13.92 1.14
C ARG A 283 9.06 14.37 0.51
N ARG A 284 8.95 14.31 -0.82
CA ARG A 284 7.74 14.65 -1.57
C ARG A 284 7.38 13.53 -2.53
N LEU A 285 6.28 12.84 -2.26
CA LEU A 285 5.71 11.84 -3.15
C LEU A 285 4.27 12.23 -3.52
N LYS A 286 3.82 11.77 -4.69
CA LYS A 286 2.42 11.85 -5.13
C LYS A 286 1.78 10.48 -5.07
N ARG A 287 0.63 10.35 -4.41
CA ARG A 287 -0.14 9.11 -4.34
C ARG A 287 -1.41 9.20 -5.19
N ILE A 288 -1.66 8.17 -5.99
CA ILE A 288 -2.98 7.91 -6.61
C ILE A 288 -3.42 6.54 -6.13
N SER A 289 -4.60 6.44 -5.53
CA SER A 289 -5.18 5.17 -5.11
C SER A 289 -6.20 4.70 -6.15
N LEU A 290 -6.24 3.41 -6.43
CA LEU A 290 -7.18 2.80 -7.38
C LEU A 290 -8.33 2.11 -6.66
N SER A 291 -9.51 2.19 -7.24
CA SER A 291 -10.72 1.53 -6.76
C SER A 291 -10.54 0.03 -6.72
N GLY A 292 -10.98 -0.60 -5.63
CA GLY A 292 -10.91 -2.06 -5.46
C GLY A 292 -12.28 -2.71 -5.50
N SER A 293 -12.37 -3.84 -4.80
CA SER A 293 -13.57 -4.68 -4.69
C SER A 293 -13.79 -5.09 -3.25
N ARG A 294 -15.01 -5.57 -2.94
CA ARG A 294 -15.32 -6.11 -1.62
C ARG A 294 -14.49 -7.38 -1.37
N PRO A 295 -13.73 -7.47 -0.26
CA PRO A 295 -13.03 -8.70 0.13
C PRO A 295 -14.01 -9.87 0.39
N PHE A 296 -13.64 -11.09 -0.04
CA PHE A 296 -14.41 -12.32 0.12
C PHE A 296 -13.52 -13.52 0.45
#